data_AF-A0A9E1RQV0-F1
#
_entry.id   AF-A0A9E1RQV0-F1
#
_cell.length_a   1.000
_cell.length_b   1.000
_cell.length_c   1.000
_cell.angle_alpha   90.00
_cell.angle_beta   90.00
_cell.angle_gamma   90.00
#
_symmetry.space_group_name_H-M   'P 1'
#
loop_
_entity.id
_entity.type
_entity.pdbx_description
1 polymer ?
#
loop_
_entity_poly.entity_id
_entity_poly.type
_entity_poly.pdbx_seq_one_letter_code
_entity_poly.pdbx_strand_id
1 'polypeptide(L)' 'MATGGEAVARLDDGRVIFVQGALADEAVVVEITEAKKRFARGVAVAITERSAHR' A
#
# COMPACT_ATOMS: atom_id res chain seq x y z
N MET A 1 -4.08 8.83 -10.33
CA MET A 1 -3.51 7.73 -11.13
C MET A 1 -2.04 7.64 -10.76
N ALA A 2 -1.66 6.69 -9.91
CA ALA A 2 -0.24 6.42 -9.63
C ALA A 2 0.31 5.65 -10.83
N THR A 3 1.25 6.23 -11.56
CA THR A 3 1.68 5.81 -12.91
C THR A 3 2.57 4.56 -12.92
N GLY A 4 2.54 3.70 -11.89
CA GLY A 4 3.60 2.70 -11.67
C GLY A 4 3.24 1.46 -10.84
N GLY A 5 2.00 0.98 -10.83
CA GLY A 5 1.64 -0.23 -10.07
C GLY A 5 1.82 -0.08 -8.55
N GLU A 6 1.79 1.18 -8.09
CA GLU A 6 1.88 1.56 -6.69
C GLU A 6 0.48 1.94 -6.18
N ALA A 7 0.00 1.25 -5.15
CA ALA A 7 -1.17 1.67 -4.40
C ALA A 7 -0.78 2.76 -3.40
N VAL A 8 -1.73 3.64 -3.11
CA VAL A 8 -1.57 4.69 -2.10
C VAL A 8 -2.60 4.45 -1.01
N ALA A 9 -2.14 4.29 0.22
CA ALA A 9 -3.00 4.15 1.38
C ALA A 9 -2.63 5.19 2.45
N ARG A 10 -3.44 5.27 3.50
CA ARG A 10 -3.20 6.13 4.66
C ARG A 10 -3.03 5.26 5.89
N LEU A 11 -1.99 5.53 6.66
CA LEU A 11 -1.75 4.91 7.96
C LEU A 11 -2.66 5.53 9.02
N ASP A 12 -2.86 4.82 10.13
CA ASP A 12 -3.69 5.26 11.26
C ASP A 12 -3.18 6.55 11.91
N ASP A 13 -1.89 6.84 11.75
CA ASP A 13 -1.25 8.08 12.20
C ASP A 13 -1.43 9.27 11.24
N GLY A 14 -2.18 9.08 10.15
CA GLY A 14 -2.49 10.09 9.16
C GLY A 14 -1.46 10.24 8.04
N ARG A 15 -0.31 9.54 8.10
CA ARG A 15 0.71 9.56 7.04
C ARG A 15 0.25 8.80 5.80
N VAL A 16 0.78 9.21 4.66
CA VAL A 16 0.56 8.51 3.38
C VAL A 16 1.58 7.39 3.24
N ILE A 17 1.13 6.20 2.86
CA ILE A 17 2.01 5.07 2.50
C ILE A 17 1.89 4.76 1.01
N PHE A 18 3.03 4.62 0.35
CA PHE A 18 3.13 4.12 -1.03
C PHE A 18 3.47 2.64 -0.98
N VAL A 19 2.62 1.81 -1.60
CA VAL A 19 2.71 0.36 -1.55
C VAL A 19 2.96 -0.17 -2.95
N GLN A 20 4.13 -0.76 -3.18
CA GLN A 20 4.42 -1.44 -4.45
C GLN A 20 3.77 -2.82 -4.50
N GLY A 21 3.22 -3.17 -5.66
CA GLY A 21 2.65 -4.50 -5.92
C GLY A 21 1.25 -4.71 -5.36
N ALA A 22 0.56 -3.63 -4.96
CA ALA A 22 -0.83 -3.66 -4.53
C ALA A 22 -1.73 -3.04 -5.61
N LEU A 23 -2.92 -3.62 -5.79
CA LEU A 23 -3.98 -3.02 -6.61
C LEU A 23 -4.90 -2.16 -5.76
N ALA A 24 -5.62 -1.25 -6.42
CA ALA A 24 -6.71 -0.54 -5.75
C ALA A 24 -7.80 -1.52 -5.33
N ASP A 25 -8.46 -1.24 -4.19
CA ASP A 25 -9.52 -2.07 -3.59
C ASP A 25 -9.09 -3.47 -3.12
N GLU A 26 -7.79 -3.71 -2.88
CA GLU A 26 -7.29 -4.92 -2.21
C GLU A 26 -6.80 -4.60 -0.78
N ALA A 27 -7.15 -5.47 0.17
CA ALA A 27 -6.53 -5.43 1.49
C ALA A 27 -5.28 -6.32 1.48
N VAL A 28 -4.12 -5.71 1.69
CA VAL A 28 -2.82 -6.38 1.65
C VAL A 28 -2.04 -6.16 2.93
N VAL A 29 -1.23 -7.15 3.31
CA VAL A 29 -0.19 -6.99 4.31
C VAL A 29 0.99 -6.31 3.63
N VAL A 30 1.39 -5.16 4.18
CA VAL A 30 2.49 -4.35 3.67
C VAL A 30 3.67 -4.42 4.62
N GLU A 31 4.84 -4.77 4.10
CA GLU A 31 6.10 -4.63 4.81
C GLU A 31 6.65 -3.22 4.58
N ILE A 32 6.79 -2.43 5.65
CA ILE A 32 7.33 -1.07 5.57
C ILE A 32 8.85 -1.14 5.40
N THR A 33 9.33 -0.69 4.24
CA THR A 33 10.76 -0.62 3.91
C THR A 33 11.35 0.75 4.23
N GLU A 34 10.53 1.80 4.23
CA GLU A 34 10.96 3.17 4.53
C GLU A 34 9.90 3.91 5.35
N ALA A 35 10.27 4.43 6.52
CA ALA A 35 9.40 5.24 7.36
C ALA A 35 9.98 6.64 7.54
N LYS A 36 9.31 7.65 6.96
CA LYS A 36 9.64 9.06 7.12
C LYS A 36 8.57 9.78 7.92
N LYS A 37 8.90 11.01 8.36
CA LYS A 37 8.00 11.85 9.17
C LYS A 37 6.69 12.19 8.45
N ARG A 38 6.70 12.29 7.11
CA ARG A 38 5.54 12.70 6.30
C ARG A 38 4.90 11.56 5.50
N PHE A 39 5.65 10.49 5.25
CA PHE A 39 5.18 9.37 4.43
C PHE A 39 5.93 8.09 4.81
N ALA A 40 5.37 6.95 4.40
CA ALA A 40 6.03 5.66 4.45
C ALA A 40 6.04 5.04 3.04
N ARG A 41 6.93 4.07 2.83
CA ARG A 41 6.91 3.18 1.67
C ARG A 41 6.97 1.74 2.15
N GLY A 42 6.33 0.87 1.39
CA GLY A 42 6.37 -0.54 1.64
C GLY A 42 6.04 -1.37 0.41
N VAL A 43 6.17 -2.67 0.56
CA VAL A 43 5.84 -3.66 -0.48
C VAL A 43 4.72 -4.56 0.03
N ALA A 44 3.77 -4.89 -0.83
CA ALA A 44 2.74 -5.86 -0.49
C ALA A 44 3.37 -7.26 -0.45
N VAL A 45 3.34 -7.91 0.71
CA VAL A 45 3.92 -9.25 0.92
C VAL A 45 2.86 -10.35 1.01
N ALA A 46 1.61 -9.99 1.31
CA ALA A 46 0.48 -10.91 1.27
C ALA A 46 -0.82 -10.17 0.96
N ILE A 47 -1.79 -10.86 0.35
CA ILE A 47 -3.14 -10.34 0.13
C ILE A 47 -4.05 -10.96 1.19
N THR A 48 -4.61 -10.11 2.05
CA THR A 48 -5.50 -10.51 3.15
C THR A 48 -6.94 -10.60 2.68
N GLU A 49 -7.36 -9.69 1.81
CA GLU A 49 -8.69 -9.68 1.19
C GLU A 49 -8.54 -9.42 -0.31
N ARG A 50 -8.89 -10.42 -1.12
CA ARG A 50 -8.83 -10.32 -2.58
C ARG A 50 -9.99 -9.46 -3.06
N SER A 51 -9.69 -8.46 -3.90
CA SER A 51 -10.74 -7.72 -4.59
C SER A 51 -11.57 -8.69 -5.43
N ALA A 52 -12.89 -8.54 -5.42
CA ALA A 52 -13.82 -9.40 -6.15
C ALA A 52 -13.67 -9.34 -7.68
N HIS A 53 -12.77 -8.50 -8.21
CA HIS A 53 -12.55 -8.24 -9.63
C HIS A 53 -11.35 -8.98 -10.24
N ARG A 54 -10.75 -9.96 -9.55
CA ARG A 54 -9.64 -10.75 -10.10
C ARG A 54 -10.08 -11.80 -11.12
#